data_AF-A0A9D3VKW9-F1
#
_entry.id   AF-A0A9D3VKW9-F1
#
_cell.length_a   1.000
_cell.length_b   1.000
_cell.length_c   1.000
_cell.angle_alpha   90.00
_cell.angle_beta   90.00
_cell.angle_gamma   90.00
#
_symmetry.space_group_name_H-M   'P 1'
#
loop_
_entity.id
_entity.type
_entity.pdbx_description
1 polymer ?
#
loop_
_entity_poly.entity_id
_entity_poly.type
_entity_poly.pdbx_seq_one_letter_code
_entity_poly.pdbx_strand_id
1 'polypeptide(L)'
;MGKLMNLRYFYTWFCSSITSYPKGISSLTSLRELTNVIARADHNDAKEFSLGNFEKLNNLCGHVRVKLVGNAIDADEAIRANLWNEKDFDRIRINLDGDIGKES
;
A
#
# COMPACT_ATOMS: atom_id res chain seq x y z
N MET A 1 -1.85 11.90 11.35
CA MET A 1 -2.32 12.34 10.02
C MET A 1 -3.75 12.90 10.00
N GLY A 2 -4.45 13.02 11.14
CA GLY A 2 -5.88 13.39 11.18
C GLY A 2 -6.29 14.78 10.67
N LYS A 3 -5.35 15.64 10.27
CA LYS A 3 -5.66 16.94 9.62
C LYS A 3 -5.78 16.83 8.10
N LEU A 4 -5.34 15.73 7.49
CA LEU A 4 -5.27 15.53 6.04
C LEU A 4 -6.41 14.64 5.52
N MET A 5 -7.54 14.53 6.24
CA MET A 5 -8.64 13.60 5.89
C MET A 5 -9.25 13.83 4.52
N ASN A 6 -9.13 15.04 3.98
CA ASN A 6 -9.62 15.42 2.64
C ASN A 6 -8.54 15.31 1.55
N LEU A 7 -7.34 14.82 1.87
CA LEU A 7 -6.29 14.62 0.88
C LEU A 7 -6.74 13.57 -0.13
N ARG A 8 -6.72 13.94 -1.42
CA ARG A 8 -7.13 13.07 -2.52
C ARG A 8 -5.96 12.54 -3.34
N TYR A 9 -4.86 13.27 -3.39
CA TYR A 9 -3.73 12.93 -4.24
C TYR A 9 -2.45 13.03 -3.42
N PHE A 10 -1.69 11.93 -3.37
CA PHE A 10 -0.41 11.89 -2.68
C PHE A 10 0.68 11.30 -3.58
N TYR A 11 1.53 12.21 -4.09
CA TYR A 11 2.55 11.91 -5.09
C TYR A 11 3.96 11.89 -4.49
N THR A 12 4.72 10.84 -4.80
CA THR A 12 6.07 10.59 -4.26
C THR A 12 7.00 9.94 -5.28
N TRP A 13 6.64 9.99 -6.57
CA TRP A 13 7.37 9.35 -7.67
C TRP A 13 8.87 9.68 -7.71
N PHE A 14 9.24 10.92 -7.37
CA PHE A 14 10.63 11.39 -7.37
C PHE A 14 11.29 11.39 -5.98
N CYS A 15 10.62 10.83 -4.98
CA CYS A 15 11.14 10.76 -3.62
C CYS A 15 11.93 9.46 -3.41
N SER A 16 13.08 9.33 -4.08
CA SER A 16 13.91 8.11 -4.07
C SER A 16 14.50 7.75 -2.70
N SER A 17 14.57 8.71 -1.76
CA SER A 17 15.08 8.50 -0.41
C SER A 17 14.02 8.00 0.58
N ILE A 18 12.76 7.84 0.17
CA ILE A 18 11.74 7.27 1.06
C ILE A 18 12.05 5.79 1.27
N THR A 19 12.18 5.38 2.53
CA THR A 19 12.43 3.98 2.92
C THR A 19 11.20 3.30 3.49
N SER A 20 10.26 4.05 4.05
CA SER A 20 8.99 3.52 4.55
C SER A 20 7.88 4.56 4.55
N TYR A 21 6.64 4.08 4.56
CA TYR A 21 5.44 4.90 4.74
C TYR A 21 4.88 4.67 6.14
N PRO A 22 4.34 5.69 6.81
CA PRO A 22 3.74 5.51 8.12
C PRO A 22 2.36 4.86 8.00
N LYS A 23 2.00 4.01 8.96
CA LYS A 23 0.66 3.39 9.09
C LYS A 23 -0.49 4.41 9.03
N GLY A 24 -0.23 5.64 9.45
CA GLY A 24 -1.19 6.74 9.40
C GLY A 24 -1.75 7.03 8.01
N ILE A 25 -1.08 6.61 6.92
CA ILE A 25 -1.60 6.74 5.54
C ILE A 25 -2.93 6.00 5.38
N SER A 26 -3.14 4.88 6.10
CA SER A 26 -4.39 4.12 6.08
C SER A 26 -5.60 4.92 6.60
N SER A 27 -5.38 6.05 7.26
CA SER A 27 -6.45 6.96 7.73
C SER A 27 -6.89 7.97 6.67
N LEU A 28 -6.16 8.09 5.56
CA LEU A 28 -6.44 9.02 4.48
C LEU A 28 -7.44 8.39 3.48
N THR A 29 -8.63 8.06 3.97
CA THR A 29 -9.64 7.29 3.22
C THR A 29 -10.20 8.04 2.02
N SER A 30 -10.01 9.36 1.92
CA SER A 30 -10.36 10.17 0.74
C SER A 30 -9.35 10.07 -0.40
N LEU A 31 -8.23 9.37 -0.22
CA LEU A 31 -7.21 9.21 -1.25
C LEU A 31 -7.79 8.53 -2.48
N ARG A 32 -7.54 9.17 -3.62
CA ARG A 32 -7.85 8.71 -4.97
C ARG A 32 -6.60 8.26 -5.69
N GLU A 33 -5.46 8.88 -5.43
CA GLU A 33 -4.19 8.49 -6.03
C GLU A 33 -3.08 8.47 -4.99
N LEU A 34 -2.32 7.37 -5.01
CA LEU A 34 -1.15 7.11 -4.19
C LEU A 34 -0.09 6.50 -5.09
N THR A 35 1.08 7.15 -5.19
CA THR A 35 2.16 6.67 -6.08
C THR A 35 3.32 6.08 -5.28
N ASN A 36 4.04 5.12 -5.87
CA ASN A 36 5.31 4.59 -5.40
C ASN A 36 5.35 4.30 -3.88
N VAL A 37 4.33 3.61 -3.39
CA VAL A 37 4.17 3.31 -1.96
C VAL A 37 5.03 2.13 -1.57
N ILE A 38 5.66 2.20 -0.40
CA ILE A 38 6.38 1.07 0.19
C ILE A 38 5.46 0.43 1.22
N ALA A 39 5.17 -0.85 1.05
CA ALA A 39 4.32 -1.62 1.95
C ALA A 39 5.09 -2.80 2.53
N ARG A 40 5.02 -2.95 3.86
CA ARG A 40 5.52 -4.13 4.57
C ARG A 40 4.62 -5.32 4.26
N ALA A 41 5.20 -6.40 3.73
CA ALA A 41 4.51 -7.64 3.43
C ALA A 41 4.39 -8.57 4.65
N ASP A 42 5.34 -8.52 5.60
CA ASP A 42 5.41 -9.42 6.76
C ASP A 42 4.69 -8.90 8.02
N HIS A 43 4.05 -7.71 7.94
CA HIS A 43 3.43 -7.00 9.06
C HIS A 43 4.29 -6.84 10.34
N ASN A 44 5.62 -6.88 10.24
CA ASN A 44 6.47 -6.95 11.44
C ASN A 44 6.72 -5.61 12.16
N ASP A 45 6.31 -4.48 11.56
CA ASP A 45 6.37 -3.15 12.18
C ASP A 45 5.01 -2.47 12.17
N ALA A 46 4.42 -2.33 13.36
CA ALA A 46 3.12 -1.72 13.57
C ALA A 46 3.07 -0.20 13.29
N LYS A 47 4.22 0.46 13.08
CA LYS A 47 4.30 1.89 12.74
C LYS A 47 4.33 2.12 11.23
N GLU A 48 4.72 1.12 10.45
CA GLU A 48 4.84 1.22 9.00
C GLU A 48 3.55 0.82 8.29
N PHE A 49 3.42 1.29 7.06
CA PHE A 49 2.31 0.95 6.18
C PHE A 49 2.48 -0.50 5.73
N SER A 50 1.46 -1.30 5.98
CA SER A 50 1.45 -2.73 5.67
C SER A 50 0.50 -3.03 4.51
N LEU A 51 0.64 -4.22 3.91
CA LEU A 51 -0.19 -4.67 2.80
C LEU A 51 -1.69 -4.61 3.18
N GLY A 52 -2.04 -5.05 4.38
CA GLY A 52 -3.42 -5.02 4.87
C GLY A 52 -4.01 -3.61 5.01
N ASN A 53 -3.19 -2.55 4.99
CA ASN A 53 -3.70 -1.18 5.10
C ASN A 53 -4.43 -0.70 3.84
N PHE A 54 -4.22 -1.34 2.69
CA PHE A 54 -4.96 -1.05 1.46
C PHE A 54 -6.46 -1.30 1.59
N GLU A 55 -6.89 -2.20 2.49
CA GLU A 55 -8.30 -2.46 2.80
C GLU A 55 -9.08 -1.17 3.17
N LYS A 56 -8.40 -0.22 3.82
CA LYS A 56 -9.01 1.06 4.25
C LYS A 56 -9.02 2.12 3.16
N LEU A 57 -8.23 1.95 2.10
CA LEU A 57 -8.05 2.94 1.03
C LEU A 57 -8.97 2.64 -0.16
N ASN A 58 -10.26 2.47 0.13
CA ASN A 58 -11.29 2.04 -0.83
C ASN A 58 -11.63 3.07 -1.93
N ASN A 59 -11.15 4.30 -1.83
CA ASN A 59 -11.35 5.36 -2.82
C ASN A 59 -10.21 5.49 -3.83
N LEU A 60 -9.14 4.71 -3.66
CA LEU A 60 -8.04 4.69 -4.62
C LEU A 60 -8.55 4.26 -6.00
N CYS A 61 -8.07 4.96 -7.01
CA CYS A 61 -8.38 4.70 -8.40
C CYS A 61 -7.13 4.75 -9.28
N GLY A 62 -7.16 4.05 -10.41
CA GLY A 62 -6.05 4.02 -11.36
C GLY A 62 -4.97 3.01 -10.98
N HIS A 63 -3.70 3.34 -11.25
CA HIS A 63 -2.57 2.45 -11.00
C HIS A 63 -1.82 2.85 -9.73
N VAL A 64 -1.65 1.89 -8.83
CA VAL A 64 -0.80 2.06 -7.64
C VAL A 64 0.39 1.13 -7.79
N ARG A 65 1.58 1.71 -7.89
CA ARG A 65 2.84 0.97 -7.83
C ARG A 65 3.23 0.80 -6.37
N VAL A 66 3.37 -0.45 -5.94
CA VAL A 66 3.63 -0.83 -4.56
C VAL A 66 4.95 -1.58 -4.51
N LYS A 67 5.92 -1.04 -3.78
CA LYS A 67 7.14 -1.75 -3.43
C LYS A 67 6.91 -2.60 -2.19
N LEU A 68 7.00 -3.93 -2.33
CA LEU A 68 6.94 -4.83 -1.17
C LEU A 68 8.30 -4.91 -0.48
N VAL A 69 8.28 -4.85 0.85
CA VAL A 69 9.46 -5.07 1.70
C VAL A 69 9.11 -6.02 2.84
N GLY A 70 10.11 -6.72 3.35
CA GLY A 70 9.94 -7.66 4.45
C GLY A 70 10.53 -9.03 4.13
N ASN A 71 10.45 -9.91 5.12
CA ASN A 71 11.09 -11.23 5.05
C ASN A 71 10.11 -12.35 4.61
N ALA A 72 8.81 -12.07 4.60
CA ALA A 72 7.76 -13.00 4.20
C ALA A 72 6.51 -12.20 3.74
N ILE A 73 5.57 -12.87 3.07
CA ILE A 73 4.23 -12.34 2.83
C ILE A 73 3.29 -12.88 3.91
N ASP A 74 2.63 -11.97 4.64
CA ASP A 74 1.46 -12.27 5.45
C ASP A 74 0.26 -12.49 4.50
N ALA A 75 -0.13 -13.76 4.36
CA ALA A 75 -1.21 -14.17 3.47
C ALA A 75 -2.56 -13.54 3.86
N ASP A 76 -2.81 -13.34 5.16
CA ASP A 76 -4.06 -12.74 5.63
C ASP A 76 -4.11 -11.25 5.27
N GLU A 77 -2.98 -10.54 5.34
CA GLU A 77 -2.89 -9.17 4.84
C GLU A 77 -3.09 -9.08 3.32
N ALA A 78 -2.53 -10.01 2.55
CA ALA A 78 -2.69 -10.02 1.10
C ALA A 78 -4.15 -10.23 0.68
N ILE A 79 -4.88 -11.08 1.41
CA ILE A 79 -6.32 -11.31 1.22
C ILE A 79 -7.11 -10.05 1.60
N ARG A 80 -6.86 -9.45 2.77
CA ARG A 80 -7.53 -8.22 3.23
C ARG A 80 -7.31 -7.03 2.29
N ALA A 81 -6.10 -6.93 1.72
CA ALA A 81 -5.75 -5.90 0.74
C ALA A 81 -6.52 -6.04 -0.59
N ASN A 82 -7.33 -7.10 -0.75
CA ASN A 82 -8.12 -7.39 -1.94
C ASN A 82 -7.27 -7.50 -3.22
N LEU A 83 -5.99 -7.88 -3.10
CA LEU A 83 -5.03 -7.93 -4.20
C LEU A 83 -5.32 -9.03 -5.24
N TRP A 84 -6.29 -9.90 -4.96
CA TRP A 84 -6.54 -11.15 -5.69
C TRP A 84 -7.95 -11.22 -6.31
N ASN A 85 -8.79 -10.20 -6.12
CA ASN A 85 -10.15 -10.22 -6.67
C ASN A 85 -10.22 -9.51 -8.04
N GLU A 86 -10.30 -10.32 -9.08
CA GLU A 86 -10.54 -9.95 -10.49
C GLU A 86 -11.89 -9.23 -10.76
N LYS A 87 -12.72 -8.94 -9.75
CA LYS A 87 -14.07 -8.38 -9.99
C LYS A 87 -14.17 -6.86 -10.02
N ASP A 88 -13.10 -6.14 -9.66
CA ASP A 88 -13.04 -4.67 -9.63
C ASP A 88 -11.99 -4.09 -10.61
N PHE A 89 -11.86 -4.67 -11.81
CA PHE A 89 -10.89 -4.26 -12.85
C PHE A 89 -10.96 -2.77 -13.26
N ASP A 90 -12.03 -2.06 -12.90
CA ASP A 90 -12.24 -0.65 -13.28
C ASP A 90 -11.78 0.37 -12.22
N ARG A 91 -11.56 -0.05 -10.95
CA ARG A 91 -11.18 0.91 -9.89
C ARG A 91 -9.68 1.01 -9.71
N ILE A 92 -8.98 -0.05 -9.35
CA ILE A 92 -7.56 0.01 -8.98
C ILE A 92 -6.75 -1.16 -9.55
N ARG A 93 -5.58 -0.87 -10.13
CA ARG A 93 -4.58 -1.87 -10.49
C ARG A 93 -3.36 -1.69 -9.60
N ILE A 94 -3.10 -2.66 -8.73
CA ILE A 94 -1.92 -2.68 -7.88
C ILE A 94 -0.79 -3.44 -8.60
N ASN A 95 0.31 -2.76 -8.90
CA ASN A 95 1.50 -3.38 -9.44
C ASN A 95 2.51 -3.58 -8.31
N LEU A 96 2.83 -4.84 -8.01
CA LEU A 96 3.75 -5.23 -6.96
C LEU A 96 5.16 -5.32 -7.54
N ASP A 97 6.06 -4.45 -7.08
CA ASP A 97 7.48 -4.47 -7.39
C ASP A 97 8.25 -4.85 -6.11
N GLY A 98 9.22 -5.76 -6.17
CA GLY A 98 10.07 -6.07 -5.02
C GLY A 98 10.44 -7.55 -4.90
N ASP A 99 11.66 -7.79 -4.41
CA ASP A 99 12.15 -9.12 -4.11
C ASP A 99 11.93 -9.37 -2.61
N ILE A 100 10.87 -10.09 -2.28
CA ILE A 100 10.71 -10.67 -0.94
C ILE A 100 11.79 -11.74 -0.83
N GLY A 101 12.71 -11.58 0.13
CA GLY A 101 13.83 -12.51 0.27
C GLY A 101 13.32 -13.95 0.27
N LYS A 102 13.77 -14.76 -0.69
CA LYS A 102 13.45 -16.20 -0.68
C LYS A 102 13.99 -16.77 0.63
N GLU A 103 13.13 -17.45 1.39
CA GLU A 103 13.57 -18.30 2.49
C GLU A 103 14.68 -19.21 1.95
N SER A 104 15.87 -19.13 2.56
CA SER A 104 17.01 -20.01 2.30
C SER A 104 16.90 -21.27 3.14
#